data_AF-A0A2S6QZB0-F1
#
_entry.id   AF-A0A2S6QZB0-F1
#
_cell.length_a   1.000
_cell.length_b   1.000
_cell.length_c   1.000
_cell.angle_alpha   90.00
_cell.angle_beta   90.00
_cell.angle_gamma   90.00
#
_symmetry.space_group_name_H-M   'P 1'
#
loop_
_entity.id
_entity.type
_entity.pdbx_description
1 polymer ?
#
loop_
_entity_poly.entity_id
_entity_poly.type
_entity_poly.pdbx_seq_one_letter_code
_entity_poly.pdbx_strand_id
1 'polypeptide(L)'
;SLKYIPSLNFKMYAIPMKRFLLFLFLSTPQAYAENFAEYGFTPSHVYTIWSSIHTSILKLSEKYPSDVQNEIKNIKIKTYKNKIPAEVLNETNIFTGKLNSYRQLYNLPEIALNKIHKDALVTPSVVYINSGRLQDELANTIKTVNPAQEISTLYHSEFIPGKQPRDVYSLVELATEVIKVLIKYEKSQK
;
A
#
# COMPACT_ATOMS: atom_id res chain seq x y z
N SER A 1 47.72 -51.02 46.55
CA SER A 1 46.74 -49.92 46.53
C SER A 1 46.02 -49.92 45.19
N LEU A 2 44.69 -49.71 45.24
CA LEU A 2 43.72 -49.47 44.16
C LEU A 2 44.23 -49.38 42.70
N LYS A 3 43.55 -50.09 41.78
CA LYS A 3 42.38 -49.52 41.08
C LYS A 3 41.62 -50.58 40.27
N TYR A 4 40.33 -50.68 40.60
CA TYR A 4 39.27 -51.33 39.85
C TYR A 4 38.82 -50.38 38.73
N ILE A 5 38.69 -50.86 37.49
CA ILE A 5 37.90 -50.21 36.44
C ILE A 5 37.05 -51.30 35.77
N PRO A 6 35.71 -51.25 35.88
CA PRO A 6 34.82 -52.25 35.32
C PRO A 6 34.59 -52.07 33.81
N SER A 7 34.38 -53.20 33.14
CA SER A 7 33.97 -53.35 31.75
C SER A 7 32.68 -52.59 31.42
N LEU A 8 32.72 -51.79 30.35
CA LEU A 8 31.54 -51.17 29.73
C LEU A 8 30.56 -52.27 29.24
N ASN A 9 29.43 -52.39 29.92
CA ASN A 9 28.25 -53.06 29.35
C ASN A 9 27.53 -52.09 28.43
N PHE A 10 27.68 -52.27 27.12
CA PHE A 10 26.89 -51.58 26.10
C PHE A 10 25.44 -52.09 26.17
N LYS A 11 24.57 -51.38 26.89
CA LYS A 11 23.12 -51.56 26.73
C LYS A 11 22.70 -50.88 25.43
N MET A 12 22.43 -51.71 24.43
CA MET A 12 21.78 -51.37 23.17
C MET A 12 20.35 -50.89 23.49
N TYR A 13 20.17 -49.57 23.59
CA TYR A 13 18.82 -48.99 23.63
C TYR A 13 18.29 -48.97 22.19
N ALA A 14 17.38 -49.90 21.90
CA ALA A 14 16.52 -49.83 20.74
C ALA A 14 15.69 -48.54 20.85
N ILE A 15 16.01 -47.55 20.03
CA ILE A 15 15.19 -46.35 19.87
C ILE A 15 13.92 -46.77 19.13
N PRO A 16 12.71 -46.64 19.71
CA PRO A 16 11.49 -46.86 18.96
C PRO A 16 11.38 -45.76 17.90
N MET A 17 11.54 -46.16 16.64
CA MET A 17 11.41 -45.36 15.44
C MET A 17 9.96 -44.84 15.30
N LYS A 18 9.61 -43.81 16.09
CA LYS A 18 8.39 -43.04 15.89
C LYS A 18 8.59 -42.12 14.69
N ARG A 19 8.18 -42.63 13.53
CA ARG A 19 7.61 -41.93 12.37
C ARG A 19 8.04 -40.45 12.25
N PHE A 20 9.20 -40.24 11.64
CA PHE A 20 9.49 -39.00 10.94
C PHE A 20 8.52 -38.91 9.76
N LEU A 21 7.45 -38.13 9.89
CA LEU A 21 6.66 -37.73 8.73
C LEU A 21 7.48 -36.68 7.97
N LEU A 22 8.25 -37.19 7.01
CA LEU A 22 8.82 -36.44 5.91
C LEU A 22 7.65 -35.73 5.20
N PHE A 23 7.52 -34.42 5.37
CA PHE A 23 6.60 -33.62 4.56
C PHE A 23 7.14 -33.61 3.13
N LEU A 24 6.71 -34.60 2.35
CA LEU A 24 6.76 -34.55 0.89
C LEU A 24 6.00 -33.29 0.47
N PHE A 25 6.72 -32.33 -0.11
CA PHE A 25 6.13 -31.29 -0.93
C PHE A 25 5.39 -31.98 -2.09
N LEU A 26 4.12 -32.30 -1.86
CA LEU A 26 3.19 -32.65 -2.92
C LEU A 26 2.98 -31.36 -3.72
N SER A 27 3.63 -31.30 -4.87
CA SER A 27 3.27 -30.37 -5.94
C SER A 27 1.85 -30.71 -6.38
N THR A 28 0.86 -30.13 -5.71
CA THR A 28 -0.45 -29.95 -6.32
C THR A 28 -0.29 -28.98 -7.48
N PRO A 29 -0.91 -29.23 -8.64
CA PRO A 29 -1.10 -28.17 -9.62
C PRO A 29 -2.15 -27.23 -9.03
N GLN A 30 -1.73 -26.34 -8.13
CA GLN A 30 -2.56 -25.23 -7.69
C GLN A 30 -2.73 -24.37 -8.95
N ALA A 31 -3.94 -24.43 -9.49
CA ALA A 31 -4.37 -23.63 -10.62
C ALA A 31 -3.84 -22.19 -10.50
N TYR A 32 -3.32 -21.69 -11.61
CA TYR A 32 -2.88 -20.31 -11.81
C TYR A 32 -4.04 -19.33 -11.53
N ALA A 33 -4.35 -19.07 -10.26
CA ALA A 33 -4.86 -17.77 -9.85
C ALA A 33 -3.64 -16.84 -9.86
N GLU A 34 -3.77 -15.62 -10.39
CA GLU A 34 -2.67 -14.65 -10.38
C GLU A 34 -2.22 -14.40 -8.92
N ASN A 35 -1.24 -15.17 -8.47
CA ASN A 35 -0.58 -14.96 -7.20
C ASN A 35 0.19 -13.66 -7.37
N PHE A 36 -0.34 -12.54 -6.86
CA PHE A 36 0.46 -11.34 -6.73
C PHE A 36 1.73 -11.73 -5.99
N ALA A 37 2.87 -11.56 -6.65
CA ALA A 37 4.14 -11.92 -6.06
C ALA A 37 4.30 -11.16 -4.73
N GLU A 38 4.63 -11.88 -3.67
CA GLU A 38 4.89 -11.29 -2.37
C GLU A 38 6.33 -10.78 -2.34
N TYR A 39 6.49 -9.47 -2.21
CA TYR A 39 7.79 -8.80 -2.27
C TYR A 39 8.34 -8.44 -0.88
N GLY A 40 7.64 -8.82 0.20
CA GLY A 40 8.04 -8.50 1.57
C GLY A 40 7.81 -7.02 1.92
N PHE A 41 6.99 -6.30 1.15
CA PHE A 41 6.60 -4.95 1.51
C PHE A 41 5.76 -4.95 2.78
N THR A 42 5.90 -3.88 3.55
CA THR A 42 5.23 -3.68 4.83
C THR A 42 4.30 -2.47 4.72
N PRO A 43 3.37 -2.26 5.67
CA PRO A 43 2.56 -1.05 5.68
C PRO A 43 3.39 0.23 5.73
N SER A 44 4.61 0.22 6.29
CA SER A 44 5.55 1.36 6.23
C SER A 44 5.95 1.72 4.80
N HIS A 45 6.18 0.74 3.93
CA HIS A 45 6.50 1.00 2.53
C HIS A 45 5.32 1.63 1.79
N VAL A 46 4.11 1.12 2.06
CA VAL A 46 2.87 1.69 1.49
C VAL A 46 2.64 3.11 2.02
N TYR A 47 2.88 3.33 3.31
CA TYR A 47 2.76 4.63 3.96
C TYR A 47 3.66 5.67 3.27
N THR A 48 4.91 5.34 2.97
CA THR A 48 5.84 6.23 2.27
C THR A 48 5.28 6.70 0.92
N ILE A 49 4.72 5.79 0.11
CA ILE A 49 4.08 6.17 -1.16
C ILE A 49 2.92 7.14 -0.92
N TRP A 50 2.04 6.83 0.04
CA TRP A 50 0.89 7.68 0.32
C TRP A 50 1.26 9.03 0.93
N SER A 51 2.37 9.12 1.67
CA SER A 51 2.94 10.39 2.10
C SER A 51 3.37 11.23 0.91
N SER A 52 4.03 10.62 -0.08
CA SER A 52 4.39 11.32 -1.31
C SER A 52 3.18 11.76 -2.13
N ILE A 53 2.16 10.90 -2.24
CA ILE A 53 0.88 11.24 -2.90
C ILE A 53 0.23 12.41 -2.19
N HIS A 54 0.10 12.37 -0.86
CA HIS A 54 -0.51 13.45 -0.09
C HIS A 54 0.23 14.78 -0.29
N THR A 55 1.56 14.78 -0.18
CA THR A 55 2.40 15.96 -0.46
C THR A 55 2.20 16.49 -1.88
N SER A 56 2.11 15.60 -2.87
CA SER A 56 1.88 15.97 -4.27
C SER A 56 0.51 16.62 -4.48
N ILE A 57 -0.54 16.14 -3.81
CA ILE A 57 -1.86 16.76 -3.85
C ILE A 57 -1.84 18.13 -3.16
N LEU A 58 -1.14 18.28 -2.04
CA LEU A 58 -0.96 19.58 -1.40
C LEU A 58 -0.21 20.55 -2.32
N LYS A 59 0.82 20.07 -3.01
CA LYS A 59 1.54 20.87 -4.01
C LYS A 59 0.65 21.29 -5.17
N LEU A 60 -0.18 20.37 -5.67
CA LEU A 60 -1.21 20.68 -6.66
C LEU A 60 -2.18 21.75 -6.14
N SER A 61 -2.55 21.71 -4.85
CA SER A 61 -3.48 22.68 -4.28
C SER A 61 -2.98 24.14 -4.27
N GLU A 62 -1.67 24.37 -4.41
CA GLU A 62 -1.08 25.71 -4.41
C GLU A 62 -1.51 26.57 -5.61
N LYS A 63 -1.96 25.96 -6.72
CA LYS A 63 -2.49 26.72 -7.88
C LYS A 63 -3.88 27.32 -7.62
N TYR A 64 -4.58 26.89 -6.58
CA TYR A 64 -5.96 27.28 -6.31
C TYR A 64 -6.04 28.53 -5.42
N PRO A 65 -7.15 29.27 -5.42
CA PRO A 65 -7.30 30.44 -4.56
C PRO A 65 -7.24 30.10 -3.05
N SER A 66 -6.99 31.11 -2.23
CA SER A 66 -6.68 30.92 -0.80
C SER A 66 -7.81 30.30 0.02
N ASP A 67 -9.07 30.52 -0.35
CA ASP A 67 -10.23 29.91 0.30
C ASP A 67 -10.24 28.39 0.13
N VAL A 68 -9.95 27.89 -1.08
CA VAL A 68 -9.79 26.45 -1.36
C VAL A 68 -8.62 25.86 -0.57
N GLN A 69 -7.48 26.56 -0.54
CA GLN A 69 -6.32 26.13 0.24
C GLN A 69 -6.64 26.07 1.75
N ASN A 70 -7.43 27.01 2.25
CA ASN A 70 -7.86 27.05 3.65
C ASN A 70 -8.84 25.92 3.97
N GLU A 71 -9.79 25.60 3.08
CA GLU A 71 -10.67 24.43 3.20
C GLU A 71 -9.83 23.15 3.33
N ILE A 72 -8.81 22.97 2.48
CA ILE A 72 -7.88 21.83 2.53
C ILE A 72 -7.09 21.76 3.84
N LYS A 73 -6.52 22.87 4.32
CA LYS A 73 -5.75 22.92 5.59
C LYS A 73 -6.59 22.55 6.82
N ASN A 74 -7.90 22.73 6.74
CA ASN A 74 -8.83 22.40 7.82
C ASN A 74 -9.24 20.92 7.83
N ILE A 75 -8.98 20.16 6.77
CA ILE A 75 -9.20 18.71 6.76
C ILE A 75 -8.19 18.06 7.71
N LYS A 76 -8.70 17.34 8.71
CA LYS A 76 -7.88 16.64 9.70
C LYS A 76 -7.82 15.15 9.40
N ILE A 77 -6.64 14.56 9.60
CA ILE A 77 -6.46 13.11 9.52
C ILE A 77 -7.31 12.44 10.61
N LYS A 78 -8.04 11.39 10.23
CA LYS A 78 -8.81 10.57 11.17
C LYS A 78 -7.95 9.41 11.65
N THR A 79 -8.15 8.98 12.89
CA THR A 79 -7.45 7.83 13.47
C THR A 79 -8.37 6.62 13.49
N TYR A 80 -7.81 5.46 13.11
CA TYR A 80 -8.53 4.18 13.11
C TYR A 80 -7.81 3.19 14.01
N LYS A 81 -8.56 2.29 14.68
CA LYS A 81 -7.97 1.32 15.61
C LYS A 81 -7.41 0.10 14.87
N ASN A 82 -8.23 -0.53 14.03
CA ASN A 82 -7.90 -1.76 13.33
C ASN A 82 -8.21 -1.59 11.86
N LYS A 83 -7.23 -1.87 11.00
CA LYS A 83 -7.39 -1.98 9.56
C LYS A 83 -6.54 -3.12 9.02
N ILE A 84 -6.98 -3.74 7.94
CA ILE A 84 -6.24 -4.76 7.20
C ILE A 84 -5.90 -4.27 5.78
N PRO A 85 -4.92 -4.87 5.08
CA PRO A 85 -4.53 -4.44 3.74
C PRO A 85 -5.67 -4.42 2.71
N ALA A 86 -6.63 -5.35 2.82
CA ALA A 86 -7.82 -5.36 1.96
C ALA A 86 -8.67 -4.08 2.09
N GLU A 87 -8.84 -3.56 3.31
CA GLU A 87 -9.55 -2.30 3.54
C GLU A 87 -8.76 -1.10 3.00
N VAL A 88 -7.43 -1.12 3.13
CA VAL A 88 -6.56 -0.08 2.56
C VAL A 88 -6.65 -0.07 1.04
N LEU A 89 -6.66 -1.25 0.41
CA LEU A 89 -6.85 -1.36 -1.03
C LEU A 89 -8.23 -0.85 -1.46
N ASN A 90 -9.28 -1.15 -0.70
CA ASN A 90 -10.61 -0.62 -0.99
C ASN A 90 -10.63 0.92 -0.93
N GLU A 91 -10.02 1.51 0.10
CA GLU A 91 -9.87 2.97 0.19
C GLU A 91 -9.02 3.53 -0.96
N THR A 92 -8.00 2.80 -1.38
CA THR A 92 -7.17 3.13 -2.55
C THR A 92 -7.99 3.15 -3.85
N ASN A 93 -8.93 2.21 -4.01
CA ASN A 93 -9.86 2.20 -5.14
C ASN A 93 -10.83 3.39 -5.09
N ILE A 94 -11.30 3.77 -3.90
CA ILE A 94 -12.16 4.96 -3.72
C ILE A 94 -11.38 6.22 -4.14
N PHE A 95 -10.15 6.38 -3.66
CA PHE A 95 -9.27 7.47 -4.08
C PHE A 95 -9.09 7.48 -5.60
N THR A 96 -8.82 6.33 -6.21
CA THR A 96 -8.66 6.19 -7.67
C THR A 96 -9.89 6.69 -8.41
N GLY A 97 -11.10 6.34 -7.96
CA GLY A 97 -12.34 6.84 -8.56
C GLY A 97 -12.47 8.36 -8.49
N LYS A 98 -12.01 8.98 -7.38
CA LYS A 98 -11.98 10.45 -7.26
C LYS A 98 -10.90 11.07 -8.14
N LEU A 99 -9.71 10.50 -8.20
CA LEU A 99 -8.66 10.95 -9.12
C LEU A 99 -9.10 10.85 -10.58
N ASN A 100 -9.80 9.77 -10.98
CA ASN A 100 -10.39 9.64 -12.31
C ASN A 100 -11.43 10.72 -12.57
N SER A 101 -12.31 11.01 -11.60
CA SER A 101 -13.27 12.12 -11.71
C SER A 101 -12.58 13.48 -11.90
N TYR A 102 -11.45 13.70 -11.23
CA TYR A 102 -10.64 14.90 -11.42
C TYR A 102 -9.98 14.93 -12.81
N ARG A 103 -9.36 13.83 -13.24
CA ARG A 103 -8.72 13.66 -14.55
C ARG A 103 -9.68 13.88 -15.73
N GLN A 104 -10.92 13.41 -15.61
CA GLN A 104 -11.97 13.66 -16.61
C GLN A 104 -12.23 15.16 -16.84
N LEU A 105 -12.08 16.01 -15.82
CA LEU A 105 -12.24 17.46 -15.98
C LEU A 105 -11.18 18.08 -16.91
N TYR A 106 -10.09 17.35 -17.14
CA TYR A 106 -8.96 17.72 -17.98
C TYR A 106 -8.82 16.81 -19.22
N ASN A 107 -9.85 16.03 -19.56
CA ASN A 107 -9.85 15.07 -20.68
C ASN A 107 -8.70 14.04 -20.62
N LEU A 108 -8.23 13.71 -19.42
CA LEU A 108 -7.20 12.68 -19.22
C LEU A 108 -7.85 11.28 -19.16
N PRO A 109 -7.16 10.24 -19.65
CA PRO A 109 -7.66 8.87 -19.59
C PRO A 109 -7.82 8.38 -18.14
N GLU A 110 -8.77 7.48 -17.92
CA GLU A 110 -8.98 6.87 -16.60
C GLU A 110 -7.84 5.92 -16.22
N ILE A 111 -7.53 5.93 -14.93
CA ILE A 111 -6.58 5.00 -14.31
C ILE A 111 -7.31 3.69 -14.02
N ALA A 112 -6.74 2.59 -14.50
CA ALA A 112 -7.15 1.25 -14.12
C ALA A 112 -6.06 0.61 -13.25
N LEU A 113 -6.43 0.26 -12.01
CA LEU A 113 -5.57 -0.48 -11.09
C LEU A 113 -5.53 -1.97 -11.41
N ASN A 114 -4.54 -2.66 -10.85
CA ASN A 114 -4.41 -4.10 -11.00
C ASN A 114 -5.60 -4.78 -10.31
N LYS A 115 -6.34 -5.58 -11.06
CA LYS A 115 -7.48 -6.33 -10.53
C LYS A 115 -6.97 -7.46 -9.66
N ILE A 116 -7.71 -7.75 -8.60
CA ILE A 116 -7.40 -8.84 -7.69
C ILE A 116 -8.51 -9.86 -7.78
N HIS A 117 -8.14 -11.13 -7.91
CA HIS A 117 -9.09 -12.21 -7.80
C HIS A 117 -9.83 -12.11 -6.47
N LYS A 118 -11.15 -12.28 -6.48
CA LYS A 118 -12.01 -12.16 -5.29
C LYS A 118 -11.57 -13.03 -4.10
N ASP A 119 -10.90 -14.14 -4.38
CA ASP A 119 -10.46 -15.11 -3.39
C ASP A 119 -8.96 -14.96 -3.04
N ALA A 120 -8.25 -14.00 -3.65
CA ALA A 120 -6.83 -13.78 -3.38
C ALA A 120 -6.61 -12.99 -2.08
N LEU A 121 -5.58 -13.38 -1.34
CA LEU A 121 -5.15 -12.67 -0.15
C LEU A 121 -4.57 -11.31 -0.52
N VAL A 122 -5.13 -10.24 0.04
CA VAL A 122 -4.57 -8.89 -0.10
C VAL A 122 -3.48 -8.68 0.94
N THR A 123 -2.25 -8.51 0.50
CA THR A 123 -1.08 -8.23 1.33
C THR A 123 -0.63 -6.76 1.17
N PRO A 124 0.30 -6.25 2.00
CA PRO A 124 0.84 -4.91 1.77
C PRO A 124 1.54 -4.77 0.42
N SER A 125 2.15 -5.83 -0.13
CA SER A 125 2.77 -5.82 -1.46
C SER A 125 1.78 -5.49 -2.57
N VAL A 126 0.58 -6.06 -2.49
CA VAL A 126 -0.53 -5.75 -3.40
C VAL A 126 -0.91 -4.27 -3.34
N VAL A 127 -1.04 -3.73 -2.13
CA VAL A 127 -1.40 -2.31 -1.93
C VAL A 127 -0.28 -1.41 -2.43
N TYR A 128 0.98 -1.77 -2.17
CA TYR A 128 2.17 -1.04 -2.59
C TYR A 128 2.21 -0.85 -4.11
N ILE A 129 2.05 -1.94 -4.88
CA ILE A 129 2.09 -1.90 -6.35
C ILE A 129 1.02 -0.96 -6.92
N ASN A 130 -0.22 -1.07 -6.40
CA ASN A 130 -1.30 -0.20 -6.84
C ASN A 130 -1.08 1.26 -6.42
N SER A 131 -0.53 1.49 -5.23
CA SER A 131 -0.21 2.83 -4.74
C SER A 131 0.91 3.47 -5.57
N GLY A 132 1.95 2.72 -5.95
CA GLY A 132 3.04 3.22 -6.80
C GLY A 132 2.53 3.65 -8.16
N ARG A 133 1.68 2.84 -8.80
CA ARG A 133 1.02 3.23 -10.04
C ARG A 133 0.21 4.52 -9.89
N LEU A 134 -0.50 4.70 -8.78
CA LEU A 134 -1.26 5.94 -8.53
C LEU A 134 -0.36 7.15 -8.33
N GLN A 135 0.80 6.99 -7.72
CA GLN A 135 1.78 8.07 -7.59
C GLN A 135 2.24 8.56 -8.97
N ASP A 136 2.60 7.64 -9.87
CA ASP A 136 3.02 7.98 -11.23
C ASP A 136 1.90 8.68 -12.01
N GLU A 137 0.67 8.14 -11.93
CA GLU A 137 -0.49 8.72 -12.60
C GLU A 137 -0.89 10.08 -12.03
N LEU A 138 -0.75 10.28 -10.72
CA LEU A 138 -0.95 11.58 -10.09
C LEU A 138 0.11 12.58 -10.57
N ALA A 139 1.39 12.18 -10.64
CA ALA A 139 2.44 13.05 -11.16
C ALA A 139 2.17 13.48 -12.61
N ASN A 140 1.73 12.56 -13.47
CA ASN A 140 1.31 12.86 -14.84
C ASN A 140 0.10 13.80 -14.89
N THR A 141 -0.87 13.59 -13.99
CA THR A 141 -2.03 14.48 -13.85
C THR A 141 -1.59 15.89 -13.48
N ILE A 142 -0.75 16.02 -12.45
CA ILE A 142 -0.23 17.31 -11.99
C ILE A 142 0.55 18.00 -13.10
N LYS A 143 1.39 17.28 -13.84
CA LYS A 143 2.16 17.86 -14.95
C LYS A 143 1.27 18.41 -16.05
N THR A 144 0.15 17.74 -16.33
CA THR A 144 -0.83 18.22 -17.32
C THR A 144 -1.56 19.47 -16.82
N VAL A 145 -1.98 19.45 -15.55
CA VAL A 145 -2.81 20.49 -14.94
C VAL A 145 -2.02 21.74 -14.54
N ASN A 146 -0.75 21.57 -14.20
CA ASN A 146 0.19 22.61 -13.82
C ASN A 146 1.56 22.34 -14.47
N PRO A 147 1.75 22.69 -15.76
CA PRO A 147 2.97 22.38 -16.50
C PRO A 147 4.26 22.98 -15.92
N ALA A 148 4.15 24.05 -15.13
CA ALA A 148 5.30 24.68 -14.46
C ALA A 148 5.80 23.85 -13.25
N GLN A 149 5.01 22.88 -12.77
CA GLN A 149 5.40 22.02 -11.65
C GLN A 149 6.60 21.14 -12.03
N GLU A 150 7.63 21.17 -11.18
CA GLU A 150 8.79 20.29 -11.29
C GLU A 150 8.42 18.88 -10.81
N ILE A 151 8.61 17.88 -11.65
CA ILE A 151 8.19 16.49 -11.38
C ILE A 151 9.01 15.85 -10.24
N SER A 152 10.31 16.16 -10.15
CA SER A 152 11.21 15.63 -9.11
C SER A 152 10.66 15.88 -7.69
N THR A 153 10.04 17.05 -7.48
CA THR A 153 9.47 17.47 -6.19
C THR A 153 8.21 16.69 -5.78
N LEU A 154 7.63 15.89 -6.68
CA LEU A 154 6.44 15.06 -6.42
C LEU A 154 6.79 13.67 -5.87
N TYR A 155 8.08 13.30 -5.89
CA TYR A 155 8.57 12.04 -5.36
C TYR A 155 9.36 12.31 -4.08
N HIS A 156 8.72 12.04 -2.95
CA HIS A 156 9.32 12.10 -1.64
C HIS A 156 9.38 10.70 -1.03
N SER A 157 10.55 10.29 -0.56
CA SER A 157 10.78 8.95 -0.01
C SER A 157 11.41 9.06 1.37
N GLU A 158 10.62 9.43 2.36
CA GLU A 158 10.99 9.18 3.75
C GLU A 158 10.36 7.87 4.23
N PHE A 159 11.20 6.90 4.57
CA PHE A 159 10.74 5.65 5.14
C PHE A 159 10.51 5.81 6.64
N ILE A 160 9.27 5.58 7.08
CA ILE A 160 8.91 5.66 8.50
C ILE A 160 8.58 4.25 9.00
N PRO A 161 9.41 3.64 9.87
CA PRO A 161 9.19 2.28 10.35
C PRO A 161 7.99 2.20 11.30
N GLY A 162 7.50 0.97 11.51
CA GLY A 162 6.48 0.67 12.53
C GLY A 162 5.05 1.11 12.17
N LYS A 163 4.80 1.50 10.92
CA LYS A 163 3.44 1.83 10.46
C LYS A 163 2.60 0.58 10.33
N GLN A 164 1.31 0.76 10.54
CA GLN A 164 0.29 -0.27 10.44
C GLN A 164 -0.69 0.07 9.31
N PRO A 165 -1.50 -0.90 8.83
CA PRO A 165 -2.47 -0.63 7.77
C PRO A 165 -3.45 0.51 8.13
N ARG A 166 -3.74 0.71 9.42
CA ARG A 166 -4.58 1.83 9.88
C ARG A 166 -4.00 3.19 9.57
N ASP A 167 -2.68 3.34 9.66
CA ASP A 167 -1.99 4.62 9.42
C ASP A 167 -2.01 4.93 7.92
N VAL A 168 -1.86 3.89 7.09
CA VAL A 168 -1.99 4.00 5.64
C VAL A 168 -3.42 4.36 5.27
N TYR A 169 -4.41 3.65 5.82
CA TYR A 169 -5.84 3.91 5.59
C TYR A 169 -6.19 5.38 5.88
N SER A 170 -5.78 5.89 7.04
CA SER A 170 -5.96 7.29 7.43
C SER A 170 -5.41 8.27 6.41
N LEU A 171 -4.25 7.96 5.82
CA LEU A 171 -3.58 8.83 4.86
C LEU A 171 -4.24 8.77 3.47
N VAL A 172 -4.71 7.59 3.05
CA VAL A 172 -5.49 7.43 1.82
C VAL A 172 -6.80 8.22 1.92
N GLU A 173 -7.53 8.09 3.03
CA GLU A 173 -8.77 8.83 3.24
C GLU A 173 -8.52 10.34 3.25
N LEU A 174 -7.45 10.80 3.92
CA LEU A 174 -7.07 12.21 3.92
C LEU A 174 -6.84 12.72 2.49
N ALA A 175 -6.07 11.99 1.68
CA ALA A 175 -5.86 12.32 0.27
C ALA A 175 -7.17 12.35 -0.52
N THR A 176 -8.09 11.42 -0.25
CA THR A 176 -9.44 11.37 -0.85
C THR A 176 -10.27 12.61 -0.50
N GLU A 177 -10.25 13.07 0.75
CA GLU A 177 -10.98 14.28 1.15
C GLU A 177 -10.39 15.53 0.51
N VAL A 178 -9.05 15.64 0.44
CA VAL A 178 -8.40 16.77 -0.22
C VAL A 178 -8.77 16.85 -1.70
N ILE A 179 -8.71 15.74 -2.44
CA ILE A 179 -9.02 15.76 -3.88
C ILE A 179 -10.50 16.04 -4.15
N LYS A 180 -11.41 15.67 -3.24
CA LYS A 180 -12.85 16.05 -3.34
C LYS A 180 -13.04 17.56 -3.33
N VAL A 181 -12.29 18.30 -2.51
CA VAL A 181 -12.34 19.76 -2.49
C VAL A 181 -11.89 20.34 -3.83
N LEU A 182 -10.79 19.82 -4.41
CA LEU A 182 -10.32 20.25 -5.72
C LEU A 182 -11.36 19.98 -6.82
N ILE A 183 -11.95 18.78 -6.84
CA ILE A 183 -13.01 18.42 -7.79
C ILE A 183 -14.22 19.34 -7.67
N LYS A 184 -14.65 19.64 -6.44
CA LYS A 184 -15.78 20.54 -6.17
C LYS A 184 -15.51 21.93 -6.75
N TYR A 185 -14.31 22.47 -6.52
CA TYR A 185 -13.92 23.77 -7.07
C TYR A 185 -13.86 23.76 -8.60
N GLU A 186 -13.17 22.80 -9.22
CA GLU A 186 -13.06 22.71 -10.68
C GLU A 186 -14.42 22.61 -11.37
N LYS A 187 -15.37 21.88 -10.77
CA LYS A 187 -16.73 21.78 -11.26
C LYS A 187 -17.52 23.08 -11.12
N SER A 188 -17.22 23.94 -10.14
CA SER A 188 -17.90 25.22 -9.97
C SER A 188 -17.37 26.31 -10.91
N GLN A 189 -16.24 26.07 -11.57
CA GLN A 189 -15.68 26.99 -12.58
C GLN A 189 -16.20 26.72 -14.00
N LYS A 190 -16.94 25.62 -14.20
CA LYS A 190 -17.53 25.22 -15.49
C LYS A 190 -19.03 25.49 -15.49
#